data_AF-A0A2K9BRS6-F1
#
_entry.id   AF-A0A2K9BRS6-F1
#
_cell.length_a   1.000
_cell.length_b   1.000
_cell.length_c   1.000
_cell.angle_alpha   90.00
_cell.angle_beta   90.00
_cell.angle_gamma   90.00
#
_symmetry.space_group_name_H-M   'P 1'
#
loop_
_entity.id
_entity.type
_entity.pdbx_description
1 polymer ?
#
loop_
_entity_poly.entity_id
_entity_poly.type
_entity_poly.pdbx_seq_one_letter_code
_entity_poly.pdbx_strand_id
1 'polypeptide(L)'
;MCNRLHSSLAQPCVLLALCAVLYGNAAHASLEPVLEARMSVCTGHLQSLEKLMISRIQHIENSVGGEIRRLPELEAARERLERQLQQERQRYQSLPWRPEHDQALRGISNEIAAVQYSIAIGRSAERQIAAVKSLLASAREARQSITHDVDDFLLAGDECAGNTANPRKCQADALALLEPPAQANLIAGRRLLEKAWSPLRDQGVHFPTSWEVDCSPDNPPKRPFP
;
A
#
# COMPACT_ATOMS: atom_id res chain seq x y z
N MET A 1 9.15 57.47 -65.51
CA MET A 1 9.46 57.54 -64.08
C MET A 1 8.86 56.31 -63.40
N CYS A 2 9.66 55.67 -62.54
CA CYS A 2 9.43 54.51 -61.66
C CYS A 2 7.99 54.38 -61.10
N ASN A 3 7.41 53.24 -60.73
CA ASN A 3 7.92 51.90 -60.43
C ASN A 3 6.74 50.87 -60.37
N ARG A 4 7.08 49.59 -60.47
CA ARG A 4 6.21 48.39 -60.30
C ARG A 4 5.97 47.99 -58.83
N LEU A 5 5.04 47.03 -58.65
CA LEU A 5 4.92 45.92 -57.65
C LEU A 5 3.67 46.03 -56.75
N HIS A 6 2.61 45.21 -56.89
CA HIS A 6 2.43 43.77 -56.62
C HIS A 6 2.77 43.29 -55.18
N SER A 7 1.69 42.94 -54.45
CA SER A 7 1.50 41.75 -53.58
C SER A 7 2.55 41.33 -52.54
N SER A 8 2.18 41.34 -51.24
CA SER A 8 2.57 40.34 -50.20
C SER A 8 1.80 40.67 -48.90
N LEU A 9 0.76 39.93 -48.46
CA LEU A 9 0.82 38.72 -47.62
C LEU A 9 1.94 38.76 -46.55
N ALA A 10 1.59 39.25 -45.35
CA ALA A 10 2.23 39.08 -44.02
C ALA A 10 1.61 40.16 -43.09
N GLN A 11 1.06 39.96 -41.89
CA GLN A 11 1.12 38.92 -40.86
C GLN A 11 -0.15 39.04 -39.98
N PRO A 12 -0.91 37.96 -39.75
CA PRO A 12 -1.71 37.80 -38.53
C PRO A 12 -1.01 36.92 -37.48
N CYS A 13 0.23 36.50 -37.70
CA CYS A 13 0.93 35.55 -36.81
C CYS A 13 1.52 36.13 -35.52
N VAL A 14 1.70 37.46 -35.41
CA VAL A 14 2.39 38.03 -34.22
C VAL A 14 1.45 38.14 -33.01
N LEU A 15 0.14 38.31 -33.22
CA LEU A 15 -0.84 38.43 -32.14
C LEU A 15 -1.25 37.07 -31.52
N LEU A 16 -1.18 35.97 -32.30
CA LEU A 16 -1.44 34.62 -31.79
C LEU A 16 -0.24 34.04 -31.02
N ALA A 17 0.99 34.39 -31.38
CA ALA A 17 2.18 33.96 -30.65
C ALA A 17 2.28 34.64 -29.25
N LEU A 18 1.84 35.89 -29.12
CA LEU A 18 1.81 36.59 -27.83
C LEU A 18 0.71 36.07 -26.90
N CYS A 19 -0.42 35.60 -27.43
CA CYS A 19 -1.44 34.94 -26.61
C CYS A 19 -1.02 33.54 -26.14
N ALA A 20 -0.27 32.77 -26.97
CA ALA A 20 0.25 31.47 -26.56
C ALA A 20 1.33 31.57 -25.47
N VAL A 21 2.16 32.62 -25.49
CA VAL A 21 3.19 32.85 -24.45
C VAL A 21 2.57 33.40 -23.14
N LEU A 22 1.47 34.14 -23.21
CA LEU A 22 0.75 34.62 -22.03
C LEU A 22 -0.23 33.59 -21.43
N TYR A 23 -0.80 32.69 -22.23
CA TYR A 23 -1.64 31.59 -21.73
C TYR A 23 -0.87 30.30 -21.41
N GLY A 24 0.33 30.10 -21.97
CA GLY A 24 1.19 28.95 -21.63
C GLY A 24 1.79 29.03 -20.22
N ASN A 25 1.95 30.23 -19.66
CA ASN A 25 2.51 30.43 -18.32
C ASN A 25 1.45 30.56 -17.21
N ALA A 26 0.17 30.69 -17.54
CA ALA A 26 -0.90 30.82 -16.55
C ALA A 26 -1.43 29.46 -16.06
N ALA A 27 -1.22 28.38 -16.82
CA ALA A 27 -1.67 27.05 -16.43
C ALA A 27 -0.80 26.40 -15.34
N HIS A 28 0.49 26.76 -15.25
CA HIS A 28 1.41 26.18 -14.27
C HIS A 28 1.35 26.86 -12.89
N ALA A 29 0.93 28.12 -12.82
CA ALA A 29 0.91 28.90 -11.56
C ALA A 29 -0.21 28.52 -10.56
N SER A 30 -0.95 27.42 -10.79
CA SER A 30 -2.06 26.98 -9.91
C SER A 30 -2.08 25.48 -9.57
N LEU A 31 -1.13 24.69 -10.10
CA LEU A 31 -1.04 23.25 -9.87
C LEU A 31 -0.17 22.89 -8.64
N GLU A 32 0.76 23.77 -8.27
CA GLU A 32 1.73 23.56 -7.19
C GLU A 32 1.10 23.30 -5.80
N PRO A 33 0.22 24.17 -5.24
CA PRO A 33 -0.39 23.92 -3.93
C PRO A 33 -1.38 22.75 -3.96
N VAL A 34 -1.81 22.35 -5.15
CA VAL A 34 -2.75 21.23 -5.34
C VAL A 34 -2.00 19.91 -5.24
N LEU A 35 -0.78 19.81 -5.79
CA LEU A 35 0.02 18.59 -5.76
C LEU A 35 0.56 18.31 -4.35
N GLU A 36 1.07 19.33 -3.65
CA GLU A 36 1.51 19.22 -2.26
C GLU A 36 0.36 18.76 -1.34
N ALA A 37 -0.80 19.43 -1.41
CA ALA A 37 -1.97 19.06 -0.61
C ALA A 37 -2.43 17.61 -0.87
N ARG A 38 -2.33 17.14 -2.12
CA ARG A 38 -2.64 15.74 -2.49
C ARG A 38 -1.66 14.75 -1.88
N MET A 39 -0.37 15.04 -1.97
CA MET A 39 0.66 14.22 -1.35
C MET A 39 0.46 14.11 0.15
N SER A 40 0.11 15.21 0.82
CA SER A 40 -0.23 15.22 2.24
C SER A 40 -1.46 14.37 2.58
N VAL A 41 -2.55 14.49 1.81
CA VAL A 41 -3.76 13.66 1.98
C VAL A 41 -3.45 12.18 1.73
N CYS A 42 -2.75 11.85 0.65
CA CYS A 42 -2.36 10.48 0.33
C CYS A 42 -1.47 9.87 1.42
N THR A 43 -0.53 10.65 1.95
CA THR A 43 0.32 10.27 3.10
C THR A 43 -0.52 9.93 4.32
N GLY A 44 -1.56 10.72 4.62
CA GLY A 44 -2.51 10.44 5.71
C GLY A 44 -3.30 9.14 5.51
N HIS A 45 -3.70 8.84 4.27
CA HIS A 45 -4.38 7.59 3.92
C HIS A 45 -3.45 6.39 4.08
N LEU A 46 -2.21 6.48 3.59
CA LEU A 46 -1.21 5.43 3.77
C LEU A 46 -0.89 5.20 5.25
N GLN A 47 -0.77 6.25 6.05
CA GLN A 47 -0.58 6.13 7.50
C GLN A 47 -1.78 5.43 8.18
N SER A 48 -3.00 5.74 7.74
CA SER A 48 -4.21 5.10 8.25
C SER A 48 -4.27 3.62 7.86
N LEU A 49 -3.87 3.29 6.62
CA LEU A 49 -3.71 1.92 6.16
C LEU A 49 -2.69 1.14 7.00
N GLU A 50 -1.53 1.75 7.31
CA GLU A 50 -0.53 1.15 8.19
C GLU A 50 -1.12 0.78 9.56
N LYS A 51 -1.86 1.71 10.19
CA LYS A 51 -2.52 1.48 11.49
C LYS A 51 -3.52 0.32 11.43
N LEU A 52 -4.32 0.24 10.36
CA LEU A 52 -5.27 -0.87 10.14
C LEU A 52 -4.54 -2.21 10.02
N MET A 53 -3.44 -2.26 9.26
CA MET A 53 -2.64 -3.48 9.10
C MET A 53 -1.96 -3.91 10.40
N ILE A 54 -1.41 -2.97 11.17
CA ILE A 54 -0.83 -3.23 12.51
C ILE A 54 -1.90 -3.79 13.44
N SER A 55 -3.07 -3.15 13.49
CA SER A 55 -4.20 -3.61 14.31
C SER A 55 -4.64 -5.02 13.94
N ARG A 56 -4.67 -5.34 12.64
CA ARG A 56 -5.01 -6.69 12.16
C ARG A 56 -3.98 -7.72 12.59
N ILE A 57 -2.69 -7.44 12.45
CA ILE A 57 -1.61 -8.34 12.91
C ILE A 57 -1.79 -8.60 14.41
N GLN A 58 -1.97 -7.54 15.21
CA GLN A 58 -2.18 -7.67 16.65
C GLN A 58 -3.42 -8.51 16.98
N HIS A 59 -4.51 -8.35 16.24
CA HIS A 59 -5.72 -9.15 16.43
C HIS A 59 -5.47 -10.64 16.15
N ILE A 60 -4.77 -10.98 15.06
CA ILE A 60 -4.40 -12.36 14.76
C ILE A 60 -3.51 -12.91 15.89
N GLU A 61 -2.46 -12.18 16.29
CA GLU A 61 -1.55 -12.60 17.36
C GLU A 61 -2.27 -12.79 18.70
N ASN A 62 -3.24 -11.95 19.04
CA ASN A 62 -4.04 -12.11 20.25
C ASN A 62 -4.99 -13.32 20.19
N SER A 63 -5.54 -13.62 19.01
CA SER A 63 -6.51 -14.71 18.85
C SER A 63 -5.89 -16.09 18.75
N VAL A 64 -4.74 -16.23 18.08
CA VAL A 64 -4.13 -17.52 17.73
C VAL A 64 -2.61 -17.54 17.94
N GLY A 65 -2.05 -16.56 18.66
CA GLY A 65 -0.61 -16.51 18.95
C GLY A 65 -0.12 -17.64 19.86
N GLY A 66 -1.03 -18.30 20.59
CA GLY A 66 -0.73 -19.52 21.33
C GLY A 66 -0.41 -20.70 20.40
N GLU A 67 -1.20 -20.85 19.34
CA GLU A 67 -1.05 -21.89 18.31
C GLU A 67 0.21 -21.64 17.49
N ILE A 68 0.44 -20.41 17.05
CA ILE A 68 1.64 -20.03 16.27
C ILE A 68 2.91 -20.36 17.05
N ARG A 69 3.03 -19.91 18.32
CA ARG A 69 4.23 -20.15 19.13
C ARG A 69 4.49 -21.62 19.40
N ARG A 70 3.43 -22.43 19.48
CA ARG A 70 3.51 -23.87 19.76
C ARG A 70 3.60 -24.72 18.50
N LEU A 71 3.66 -24.15 17.29
CA LEU A 71 3.73 -24.93 16.04
C LEU A 71 4.81 -26.03 16.08
N PRO A 72 6.06 -25.77 16.50
CA PRO A 72 7.08 -26.82 16.58
C PRO A 72 6.71 -27.93 17.58
N GLU A 73 6.12 -27.57 18.72
CA GLU A 73 5.68 -28.52 19.75
C GLU A 73 4.50 -29.37 19.27
N LEU A 74 3.55 -28.76 18.56
CA LEU A 74 2.40 -29.43 17.97
C LEU A 74 2.83 -30.40 16.87
N GLU A 75 3.77 -30.01 16.02
CA GLU A 75 4.33 -30.87 14.97
C GLU A 75 5.04 -32.09 15.58
N ALA A 76 5.88 -31.88 16.60
CA ALA A 76 6.52 -32.97 17.33
C ALA A 76 5.50 -33.86 18.06
N ALA A 77 4.42 -33.27 18.60
CA ALA A 77 3.34 -34.02 19.24
C ALA A 77 2.58 -34.90 18.23
N ARG A 78 2.29 -34.38 17.03
CA ARG A 78 1.68 -35.16 15.94
C ARG A 78 2.52 -36.37 15.59
N GLU A 79 3.82 -36.17 15.34
CA GLU A 79 4.73 -37.27 14.98
C GLU A 79 4.87 -38.33 16.09
N ARG A 80 4.84 -37.90 17.36
CA ARG A 80 4.83 -38.82 18.49
C ARG A 80 3.53 -39.64 18.54
N LEU A 81 2.37 -38.98 18.39
CA LEU A 81 1.07 -39.66 18.41
C LEU A 81 0.90 -40.62 17.22
N GLU A 82 1.37 -40.24 16.03
CA GLU A 82 1.37 -41.10 14.85
C GLU A 82 2.22 -42.36 15.06
N ARG A 83 3.41 -42.21 15.67
CA ARG A 83 4.24 -43.35 16.08
C ARG A 83 3.56 -44.22 17.13
N GLN A 84 2.92 -43.63 18.13
CA GLN A 84 2.18 -44.34 19.17
C GLN A 84 1.01 -45.13 18.57
N LEU A 85 0.24 -44.52 17.66
CA LEU A 85 -0.86 -45.19 16.96
C LEU A 85 -0.35 -46.42 16.19
N GLN A 86 0.78 -46.29 15.50
CA GLN A 86 1.37 -47.39 14.75
C GLN A 86 1.87 -48.52 15.67
N GLN A 87 2.48 -48.17 16.81
CA GLN A 87 2.93 -49.14 17.81
C GLN A 87 1.75 -49.91 18.44
N GLU A 88 0.67 -49.22 18.82
CA GLU A 88 -0.52 -49.87 19.37
C GLU A 88 -1.22 -50.76 18.33
N ARG A 89 -1.28 -50.33 17.05
CA ARG A 89 -1.77 -51.19 15.96
C ARG A 89 -0.96 -52.48 15.83
N GLN A 90 0.37 -52.39 15.87
CA GLN A 90 1.24 -53.56 15.81
C GLN A 90 1.07 -54.47 17.04
N ARG A 91 0.92 -53.87 18.22
CA ARG A 91 0.68 -54.59 19.47
C ARG A 91 -0.63 -55.37 19.44
N TYR A 92 -1.71 -54.81 18.90
CA TYR A 92 -3.01 -55.49 18.83
C TYR A 92 -3.08 -56.59 17.78
N GLN A 93 -2.15 -56.64 16.80
CA GLN A 93 -2.09 -57.74 15.85
C GLN A 93 -1.73 -59.09 16.49
N SER A 94 -1.01 -59.09 17.61
CA SER A 94 -0.61 -60.31 18.32
C SER A 94 -1.58 -60.75 19.42
N LEU A 95 -2.66 -60.00 19.64
CA LEU A 95 -3.64 -60.24 20.70
C LEU A 95 -5.02 -60.57 20.13
N PRO A 96 -5.82 -61.41 20.80
CA PRO A 96 -7.23 -61.58 20.46
C PRO A 96 -7.95 -60.23 20.52
N TRP A 97 -8.67 -59.89 19.44
CA TRP A 97 -9.32 -58.59 19.32
C TRP A 97 -10.40 -58.37 20.38
N ARG A 98 -10.42 -57.17 20.98
CA ARG A 98 -11.44 -56.75 21.94
C ARG A 98 -11.92 -55.32 21.65
N PRO A 99 -13.16 -54.96 22.03
CA PRO A 99 -13.71 -53.62 21.80
C PRO A 99 -12.86 -52.48 22.38
N GLU A 100 -12.11 -52.73 23.45
CA GLU A 100 -11.23 -51.75 24.09
C GLU A 100 -10.08 -51.32 23.19
N HIS A 101 -9.58 -52.23 22.32
CA HIS A 101 -8.53 -51.90 21.35
C HIS A 101 -9.01 -50.83 20.37
N ASP A 102 -10.24 -50.98 19.88
CA ASP A 102 -10.89 -50.03 18.99
C ASP A 102 -11.06 -48.66 19.65
N GLN A 103 -11.45 -48.64 20.93
CA GLN A 103 -11.57 -47.41 21.69
C GLN A 103 -10.21 -46.72 21.87
N ALA A 104 -9.16 -47.47 22.19
CA ALA A 104 -7.80 -46.93 22.34
C ALA A 104 -7.26 -46.33 21.03
N LEU A 105 -7.39 -47.05 19.91
CA LEU A 105 -6.95 -46.57 18.60
C LEU A 105 -7.72 -45.32 18.16
N ARG A 106 -9.05 -45.29 18.41
CA ARG A 106 -9.88 -44.10 18.15
C ARG A 106 -9.46 -42.92 19.02
N GLY A 107 -9.14 -43.14 20.30
CA GLY A 107 -8.64 -42.09 21.21
C GLY A 107 -7.40 -41.39 20.64
N ILE A 108 -6.37 -42.17 20.29
CA ILE A 108 -5.13 -41.63 19.71
C ILE A 108 -5.42 -40.94 18.36
N SER A 109 -6.28 -41.51 17.52
CA SER A 109 -6.66 -40.90 16.24
C SER A 109 -7.35 -39.55 16.41
N ASN A 110 -8.21 -39.42 17.42
CA ASN A 110 -8.87 -38.15 17.75
C ASN A 110 -7.88 -37.10 18.26
N GLU A 111 -6.91 -37.51 19.09
CA GLU A 111 -5.83 -36.62 19.54
C GLU A 111 -4.98 -36.13 18.36
N ILE A 112 -4.62 -37.02 17.42
CA ILE A 112 -3.91 -36.64 16.19
C ILE A 112 -4.73 -35.60 15.42
N ALA A 113 -6.03 -35.82 15.22
CA ALA A 113 -6.90 -34.89 14.51
C ALA A 113 -6.98 -33.51 15.21
N ALA A 114 -7.05 -33.48 16.54
CA ALA A 114 -7.07 -32.24 17.32
C ALA A 114 -5.75 -31.45 17.20
N VAL A 115 -4.61 -32.15 17.23
CA VAL A 115 -3.29 -31.53 17.03
C VAL A 115 -3.15 -31.01 15.60
N GLN A 116 -3.54 -31.80 14.59
CA GLN A 116 -3.52 -31.39 13.18
C GLN A 116 -4.39 -30.15 12.93
N TYR A 117 -5.57 -30.08 13.55
CA TYR A 117 -6.44 -28.91 13.49
C TYR A 117 -5.74 -27.66 14.06
N SER A 118 -5.08 -27.78 15.21
CA SER A 118 -4.32 -26.69 15.83
C SER A 118 -3.15 -26.22 14.95
N ILE A 119 -2.42 -27.16 14.33
CA ILE A 119 -1.35 -26.85 13.36
C ILE A 119 -1.92 -26.09 12.17
N ALA A 120 -3.07 -26.52 11.62
CA ALA A 120 -3.70 -25.86 10.48
C ALA A 120 -4.10 -24.42 10.80
N ILE A 121 -4.64 -24.16 12.00
CA ILE A 121 -4.93 -22.80 12.48
C ILE A 121 -3.64 -21.96 12.54
N GLY A 122 -2.60 -22.45 13.23
CA GLY A 122 -1.34 -21.73 13.38
C GLY A 122 -0.70 -21.37 12.03
N ARG A 123 -0.59 -22.34 11.11
CA ARG A 123 -0.03 -22.11 9.76
C ARG A 123 -0.89 -21.19 8.91
N SER A 124 -2.22 -21.25 9.05
CA SER A 124 -3.11 -20.30 8.38
C SER A 124 -2.83 -18.88 8.89
N ALA A 125 -2.74 -18.69 10.20
CA ALA A 125 -2.48 -17.41 10.82
C ALA A 125 -1.11 -16.83 10.44
N GLU A 126 -0.06 -17.64 10.39
CA GLU A 126 1.27 -17.21 9.91
C GLU A 126 1.22 -16.67 8.48
N ARG A 127 0.51 -17.37 7.57
CA ARG A 127 0.34 -16.91 6.19
C ARG A 127 -0.41 -15.58 6.12
N GLN A 128 -1.46 -15.42 6.93
CA GLN A 128 -2.20 -14.16 7.00
C GLN A 128 -1.31 -13.01 7.50
N ILE A 129 -0.56 -13.23 8.58
CA ILE A 129 0.39 -12.24 9.13
C ILE A 129 1.46 -11.89 8.09
N ALA A 130 2.04 -12.88 7.41
CA ALA A 130 3.05 -12.65 6.39
C ALA A 130 2.52 -11.79 5.22
N ALA A 131 1.30 -12.08 4.75
CA ALA A 131 0.66 -11.29 3.70
C ALA A 131 0.44 -9.83 4.13
N VAL A 132 -0.07 -9.59 5.34
CA VAL A 132 -0.29 -8.23 5.87
C VAL A 132 1.04 -7.51 6.13
N LYS A 133 2.07 -8.20 6.63
CA LYS A 133 3.42 -7.62 6.87
C LYS A 133 4.08 -7.14 5.58
N SER A 134 3.95 -7.91 4.49
CA SER A 134 4.48 -7.50 3.18
C SER A 134 3.83 -6.20 2.68
N LEU A 135 2.50 -6.10 2.78
CA LEU A 135 1.77 -4.88 2.40
C LEU A 135 2.12 -3.69 3.31
N LEU A 136 2.32 -3.94 4.61
CA LEU A 136 2.75 -2.92 5.56
C LEU A 136 4.13 -2.35 5.24
N ALA A 137 5.07 -3.20 4.80
CA ALA A 137 6.39 -2.73 4.36
C ALA A 137 6.26 -1.80 3.13
N SER A 138 5.49 -2.21 2.11
CA SER A 138 5.25 -1.37 0.92
C SER A 138 4.53 -0.06 1.23
N ALA A 139 3.59 -0.05 2.18
CA ALA A 139 2.91 1.17 2.62
C ALA A 139 3.86 2.16 3.30
N ARG A 140 4.77 1.65 4.15
CA ARG A 140 5.77 2.50 4.80
C ARG A 140 6.74 3.12 3.81
N GLU A 141 7.22 2.34 2.85
CA GLU A 141 8.12 2.82 1.79
C GLU A 141 7.43 3.89 0.94
N ALA A 142 6.21 3.63 0.46
CA ALA A 142 5.45 4.60 -0.31
C ALA A 142 5.18 5.88 0.49
N ARG A 143 4.82 5.76 1.77
CA ARG A 143 4.58 6.91 2.65
C ARG A 143 5.85 7.73 2.85
N GLN A 144 6.98 7.08 3.11
CA GLN A 144 8.26 7.76 3.29
C GLN A 144 8.69 8.50 2.03
N SER A 145 8.51 7.89 0.85
CA SER A 145 8.79 8.53 -0.44
C SER A 145 7.94 9.78 -0.66
N ILE A 146 6.62 9.70 -0.44
CA ILE A 146 5.72 10.86 -0.59
C ILE A 146 6.03 11.94 0.46
N THR A 147 6.39 11.55 1.69
CA THR A 147 6.78 12.52 2.73
C THR A 147 8.03 13.28 2.32
N HIS A 148 9.02 12.58 1.76
CA HIS A 148 10.23 13.21 1.27
C HIS A 148 9.95 14.21 0.14
N ASP A 149 9.09 13.84 -0.82
CA ASP A 149 8.67 14.77 -1.87
C ASP A 149 7.96 16.01 -1.28
N VAL A 150 7.08 15.85 -0.29
CA VAL A 150 6.43 16.99 0.38
C VAL A 150 7.47 17.91 1.04
N ASP A 151 8.45 17.34 1.74
CA ASP A 151 9.52 18.10 2.38
C ASP A 151 10.36 18.86 1.32
N ASP A 152 10.65 18.23 0.18
CA ASP A 152 11.39 18.87 -0.93
C ASP A 152 10.59 20.02 -1.57
N PHE A 153 9.27 19.88 -1.72
CA PHE A 153 8.39 20.94 -2.20
C PHE A 153 8.40 22.15 -1.25
N LEU A 154 8.30 21.91 0.07
CA LEU A 154 8.33 22.96 1.08
C LEU A 154 9.69 23.67 1.08
N LEU A 155 10.79 22.90 1.03
CA LEU A 155 12.14 23.45 0.99
C LEU A 155 12.38 24.32 -0.25
N ALA A 156 11.97 23.85 -1.44
CA ALA A 156 12.09 24.62 -2.68
C ALA A 156 11.30 25.95 -2.61
N GLY A 157 10.13 25.94 -1.97
CA GLY A 157 9.35 27.16 -1.69
C GLY A 157 10.11 28.14 -0.81
N ASP A 158 10.69 27.67 0.30
CA ASP A 158 11.43 28.49 1.26
C ASP A 158 12.73 29.07 0.67
N GLU A 159 13.49 28.27 -0.09
CA GLU A 159 14.73 28.71 -0.75
C GLU A 159 14.47 29.83 -1.75
N CYS A 160 13.38 29.74 -2.52
CA CYS A 160 13.02 30.75 -3.50
C CYS A 160 12.36 31.99 -2.88
N ALA A 161 11.77 31.89 -1.69
CA ALA A 161 11.28 33.05 -0.94
C ALA A 161 12.42 34.02 -0.54
N GLY A 162 13.65 33.50 -0.37
CA GLY A 162 14.85 34.30 -0.12
C GLY A 162 15.43 35.01 -1.35
N ASN A 163 14.95 34.71 -2.57
CA ASN A 163 15.47 35.30 -3.81
C ASN A 163 14.81 36.66 -4.09
N THR A 164 15.59 37.74 -3.97
CA THR A 164 15.11 39.13 -4.11
C THR A 164 14.87 39.59 -5.55
N ALA A 165 15.42 38.90 -6.55
CA ALA A 165 15.35 39.34 -7.94
C ALA A 165 14.07 38.86 -8.66
N ASN A 166 13.69 37.58 -8.48
CA ASN A 166 12.47 37.03 -9.06
C ASN A 166 12.02 35.74 -8.33
N PRO A 167 11.38 35.86 -7.15
CA PRO A 167 11.03 34.70 -6.31
C PRO A 167 10.04 33.76 -7.01
N ARG A 168 9.09 34.31 -7.78
CA ARG A 168 8.07 33.51 -8.49
C ARG A 168 8.67 32.64 -9.59
N LYS A 169 9.63 33.16 -10.35
CA LYS A 169 10.29 32.37 -11.39
C LYS A 169 11.18 31.28 -10.79
N CYS A 170 11.92 31.60 -9.73
CA CYS A 170 12.70 30.63 -8.97
C CYS A 170 11.82 29.46 -8.52
N GLN A 171 10.68 29.79 -7.89
CA GLN A 171 9.75 28.80 -7.36
C GLN A 171 9.19 27.91 -8.48
N ALA A 172 8.72 28.49 -9.58
CA ALA A 172 8.21 27.73 -10.72
C ALA A 172 9.26 26.80 -11.34
N ASP A 173 10.50 27.28 -11.51
CA ASP A 173 11.59 26.48 -12.07
C ASP A 173 11.99 25.33 -11.13
N ALA A 174 12.00 25.57 -9.80
CA ALA A 174 12.33 24.55 -8.80
C ALA A 174 11.23 23.48 -8.67
N LEU A 175 9.96 23.89 -8.60
CA LEU A 175 8.83 22.98 -8.45
C LEU A 175 8.58 22.16 -9.71
N ALA A 176 8.83 22.73 -10.91
CA ALA A 176 8.73 21.98 -12.17
C ALA A 176 9.65 20.74 -12.22
N LEU A 177 10.78 20.74 -11.49
CA LEU A 177 11.67 19.59 -11.38
C LEU A 177 11.14 18.52 -10.42
N LEU A 178 10.34 18.92 -9.42
CA LEU A 178 9.78 18.04 -8.39
C LEU A 178 8.40 17.48 -8.77
N GLU A 179 7.70 18.07 -9.74
CA GLU A 179 6.40 17.58 -10.21
C GLU A 179 6.41 16.11 -10.71
N PRO A 180 7.35 15.67 -11.59
CA PRO A 180 7.37 14.30 -12.07
C PRO A 180 7.54 13.22 -10.98
N PRO A 181 8.51 13.30 -10.03
CA PRO A 181 8.63 12.32 -8.96
C PRO A 181 7.42 12.32 -8.03
N ALA A 182 6.87 13.49 -7.68
CA ALA A 182 5.65 13.59 -6.87
C ALA A 182 4.44 12.90 -7.52
N GLN A 183 4.23 13.11 -8.83
CA GLN A 183 3.17 12.41 -9.55
C GLN A 183 3.39 10.90 -9.59
N ALA A 184 4.64 10.46 -9.81
CA ALA A 184 4.98 9.04 -9.80
C ALA A 184 4.70 8.39 -8.44
N ASN A 185 5.03 9.08 -7.34
CA ASN A 185 4.81 8.59 -5.98
C ASN A 185 3.32 8.58 -5.60
N LEU A 186 2.52 9.55 -6.04
CA LEU A 186 1.06 9.50 -5.95
C LEU A 186 0.48 8.28 -6.70
N ILE A 187 0.91 8.05 -7.94
CA ILE A 187 0.49 6.88 -8.73
C ILE A 187 0.89 5.57 -8.02
N ALA A 188 2.09 5.51 -7.45
CA ALA A 188 2.56 4.36 -6.68
C ALA A 188 1.69 4.12 -5.43
N GLY A 189 1.38 5.18 -4.67
CA GLY A 189 0.47 5.13 -3.51
C GLY A 189 -0.92 4.65 -3.89
N ARG A 190 -1.49 5.16 -4.98
CA ARG A 190 -2.77 4.70 -5.53
C ARG A 190 -2.73 3.21 -5.90
N ARG A 191 -1.73 2.78 -6.68
CA ARG A 191 -1.58 1.35 -7.06
C ARG A 191 -1.42 0.45 -5.84
N LEU A 192 -0.75 0.93 -4.80
CA LEU A 192 -0.62 0.19 -3.55
C LEU A 192 -1.98 0.02 -2.87
N LEU A 193 -2.78 1.08 -2.76
CA LEU A 193 -4.13 1.02 -2.20
C LEU A 193 -5.03 0.05 -2.99
N GLU A 194 -5.03 0.16 -4.32
CA GLU A 194 -5.75 -0.76 -5.21
C GLU A 194 -5.30 -2.22 -4.99
N LYS A 195 -3.99 -2.48 -4.96
CA LYS A 195 -3.41 -3.80 -4.74
C LYS A 195 -3.70 -4.35 -3.35
N ALA A 196 -3.73 -3.48 -2.33
CA ALA A 196 -3.99 -3.87 -0.96
C ALA A 196 -5.46 -4.23 -0.73
N TRP A 197 -6.38 -3.73 -1.56
CA TRP A 197 -7.82 -3.91 -1.38
C TRP A 197 -8.28 -5.37 -1.24
N SER A 198 -8.02 -6.20 -2.26
CA SER A 198 -8.43 -7.61 -2.26
C SER A 198 -7.80 -8.41 -1.12
N PRO A 199 -6.46 -8.44 -0.97
CA PRO A 199 -5.85 -9.26 0.08
C PRO A 199 -6.23 -8.79 1.47
N LEU A 200 -6.37 -7.49 1.72
CA LEU A 200 -6.78 -6.98 3.04
C LEU A 200 -8.25 -7.27 3.35
N ARG A 201 -9.13 -7.16 2.36
CA ARG A 201 -10.54 -7.53 2.51
C ARG A 201 -10.72 -9.00 2.87
N ASP A 202 -9.98 -9.89 2.22
CA ASP A 202 -10.00 -11.34 2.54
C ASP A 202 -9.52 -11.60 3.98
N GLN A 203 -8.73 -10.67 4.54
CA GLN A 203 -8.31 -10.65 5.94
C GLN A 203 -9.22 -9.83 6.86
N GLY A 204 -10.39 -9.39 6.40
CA GLY A 204 -11.35 -8.59 7.19
C GLY A 204 -10.88 -7.18 7.52
N VAL A 205 -9.90 -6.65 6.79
CA VAL A 205 -9.45 -5.26 6.89
C VAL A 205 -10.20 -4.43 5.85
N HIS A 206 -10.85 -3.36 6.30
CA HIS A 206 -11.67 -2.48 5.46
C HIS A 206 -11.13 -1.04 5.49
N PHE A 207 -11.07 -0.41 4.32
CA PHE A 207 -10.81 1.03 4.18
C PHE A 207 -11.72 1.63 3.09
N PRO A 208 -11.82 2.96 2.95
CA PRO A 208 -12.61 3.57 1.88
C PRO A 208 -11.90 3.50 0.52
N THR A 209 -12.64 3.19 -0.55
CA THR A 209 -12.12 3.27 -1.93
C THR A 209 -11.81 4.71 -2.37
N SER A 210 -12.35 5.71 -1.66
CA SER A 210 -12.02 7.12 -1.91
C SER A 210 -10.55 7.45 -1.66
N TRP A 211 -9.82 6.64 -0.87
CA TRP A 211 -8.40 6.85 -0.64
C TRP A 211 -7.57 6.70 -1.92
N GLU A 212 -7.93 5.75 -2.80
CA GLU A 212 -7.28 5.57 -4.10
C GLU A 212 -7.45 6.81 -4.98
N VAL A 213 -8.64 7.41 -4.92
CA VAL A 213 -9.04 8.61 -5.67
C VAL A 213 -8.32 9.86 -5.16
N ASP A 214 -8.07 9.94 -3.85
CA ASP A 214 -7.32 11.04 -3.24
C ASP A 214 -5.80 10.93 -3.50
N CYS A 215 -5.28 9.72 -3.76
CA CYS A 215 -3.90 9.48 -4.19
C CYS A 215 -3.70 9.61 -5.72
N SER A 216 -4.73 9.98 -6.49
CA SER A 216 -4.60 10.14 -7.94
C SER A 216 -4.09 11.54 -8.30
N PRO A 217 -3.09 11.69 -9.21
CA PRO A 217 -2.63 13.00 -9.65
C PRO A 217 -3.72 13.77 -10.43
N ASP A 218 -4.57 13.06 -11.18
CA ASP A 218 -5.54 13.65 -12.12
C ASP A 218 -6.86 14.13 -11.49
N ASN A 219 -7.09 13.87 -10.19
CA ASN A 219 -8.34 14.27 -9.58
C ASN A 219 -8.28 15.81 -9.32
N PRO A 220 -9.35 16.59 -9.48
CA PRO A 220 -9.35 17.99 -9.06
C PRO A 220 -9.43 18.12 -7.53
N PRO A 221 -8.81 19.13 -6.89
CA PRO A 221 -8.93 19.33 -5.45
C PRO A 221 -10.39 19.58 -5.08
N LYS A 222 -10.93 18.82 -4.14
CA LYS A 222 -12.21 19.17 -3.52
C LYS A 222 -11.99 20.50 -2.82
N ARG A 223 -12.70 21.56 -3.26
CA ARG A 223 -12.66 22.86 -2.56
C ARG A 223 -12.93 22.61 -1.07
N PRO A 224 -12.20 23.25 -0.15
CA PRO A 224 -12.61 23.24 1.24
C PRO A 224 -14.06 23.75 1.30
N PHE A 225 -14.94 22.98 1.95
CA PHE A 225 -16.29 23.46 2.22
C PHE A 225 -16.18 24.73 3.08
N PRO A 226 -16.93 25.80 2.74
CA PRO A 226 -16.99 27.02 3.56
C PRO A 226 -17.61 26.76 4.93
#